data_AF-A0A9W8GTG4-F1
#
_entry.id   AF-A0A9W8GTG4-F1
#
_cell.length_a   1.000
_cell.length_b   1.000
_cell.length_c   1.000
_cell.angle_alpha   90.00
_cell.angle_beta   90.00
_cell.angle_gamma   90.00
#
_symmetry.space_group_name_H-M   'P 1'
#
loop_
_entity.id
_entity.type
_entity.pdbx_description
1 polymer ?
#
loop_
_entity_poly.entity_id
_entity_poly.type
_entity_poly.pdbx_seq_one_letter_code
_entity_poly.pdbx_strand_id
1 'polypeptide(L)'
;DVSGIDTSGLPNSHANIDMFHDATGLKVSYEVAANIDADTRNSLWDQKKLSLIIDLDQTIIHANATLDPHFEDWLIDNYDGPQINGKGKEKEASEDEPAPAPRLPLDVGSFYLSDSPLRYFIKMRPGLQDFLERISQLYEMHIYTMGTKPYANAVAAMIDPERRYFNGRILSRDESGSMTRKTLKRLFPVDTSMVVILDDRADVWEWSPNLIKVHPYEFFRGVGDINAGMLPNVQRTEPAPSTGADSADVAKPDGVSDSTGNHPLDSNDPVVQAERSAAVDGRNTQPSTPGEKRPLLVDADRELVTIQSVLTNLHQKYYNVLDDLPSSDLPDVAQLLASKRRQVLSGVTIVFTAA
;
A
#
# COMPACT_ATOMS: atom_id res chain seq x y z
N ASP A 1 35.14 -10.93 43.01
CA ASP A 1 34.10 -11.98 43.02
C ASP A 1 32.93 -11.44 43.82
N VAL A 2 31.94 -10.90 43.11
CA VAL A 2 30.68 -10.38 43.68
C VAL A 2 29.56 -11.01 42.86
N SER A 3 29.48 -12.33 42.97
CA SER A 3 28.43 -13.15 42.38
C SER A 3 27.33 -13.35 43.42
N GLY A 4 26.34 -12.47 43.40
CA GLY A 4 25.24 -12.56 44.36
C GLY A 4 24.31 -11.36 44.38
N ILE A 5 23.74 -11.00 43.23
CA ILE A 5 22.49 -10.23 43.21
C ILE A 5 21.45 -11.14 42.56
N ASP A 6 20.65 -11.75 43.43
CA ASP A 6 19.43 -12.49 43.07
C ASP A 6 18.40 -11.50 42.55
N THR A 7 18.05 -11.62 41.26
CA THR A 7 17.08 -10.76 40.57
C THR A 7 15.74 -11.45 40.34
N SER A 8 15.48 -12.59 41.01
CA SER A 8 14.29 -13.42 40.80
C SER A 8 12.94 -12.82 41.27
N GLY A 9 12.86 -11.50 41.49
CA GLY A 9 11.67 -10.81 41.98
C GLY A 9 11.25 -9.54 41.22
N LEU A 10 11.90 -9.16 40.11
CA LEU A 10 11.51 -7.98 39.32
C LEU A 10 10.85 -8.41 38.00
N PRO A 11 9.55 -8.09 37.77
CA PRO A 11 8.81 -8.61 36.61
C PRO A 11 9.24 -8.05 35.24
N ASN A 12 10.27 -7.17 35.17
CA ASN A 12 10.61 -6.41 33.96
C ASN A 12 12.07 -6.51 33.48
N SER A 13 12.93 -7.36 34.07
CA SER A 13 14.37 -7.37 33.70
C SER A 13 14.74 -8.27 32.51
N HIS A 14 13.80 -9.05 31.97
CA HIS A 14 14.08 -9.96 30.85
C HIS A 14 13.97 -9.24 29.50
N ALA A 15 14.99 -9.39 28.66
CA ALA A 15 15.05 -8.82 27.31
C ALA A 15 14.10 -9.58 26.36
N ASN A 16 12.95 -8.99 26.07
CA ASN A 16 11.85 -9.63 25.32
C ASN A 16 11.30 -8.78 24.15
N ILE A 17 11.84 -7.59 23.90
CA ILE A 17 11.35 -6.66 22.87
C ILE A 17 12.33 -6.61 21.70
N ASP A 18 11.88 -6.88 20.48
CA ASP A 18 12.71 -6.81 19.27
C ASP A 18 12.91 -5.35 18.82
N MET A 19 14.16 -4.92 18.63
CA MET A 19 14.49 -3.56 18.18
C MET A 19 14.58 -3.44 16.65
N PHE A 20 14.16 -2.29 16.09
CA PHE A 20 14.00 -2.09 14.64
C PHE A 20 15.28 -1.67 13.85
N HIS A 21 16.46 -1.65 14.45
CA HIS A 21 17.66 -1.17 13.73
C HIS A 21 18.64 -2.23 13.24
N ASP A 22 18.37 -3.53 13.46
CA ASP A 22 19.14 -4.58 12.81
C ASP A 22 18.36 -5.90 12.80
N ALA A 23 18.39 -6.62 11.68
CA ALA A 23 17.69 -7.90 11.50
C ALA A 23 18.31 -9.06 12.31
N THR A 24 19.02 -8.74 13.40
CA THR A 24 19.85 -9.66 14.19
C THR A 24 19.06 -10.37 15.30
N GLY A 25 17.75 -10.12 15.42
CA GLY A 25 16.94 -10.69 16.51
C GLY A 25 17.35 -10.15 17.89
N LEU A 26 17.91 -8.93 17.93
CA LEU A 26 18.34 -8.28 19.16
C LEU A 26 17.10 -7.93 20.00
N LYS A 27 16.98 -8.61 21.14
CA LYS A 27 15.97 -8.33 22.16
C LYS A 27 16.53 -7.41 23.22
N VAL A 28 15.73 -6.45 23.67
CA VAL A 28 16.05 -5.56 24.78
C VAL A 28 14.97 -5.61 25.86
N SER A 29 15.30 -5.11 27.05
CA SER A 29 14.34 -4.94 28.14
C SER A 29 13.35 -3.82 27.81
N TYR A 30 12.21 -3.81 28.52
CA TYR A 30 11.22 -2.74 28.37
C TYR A 30 11.80 -1.35 28.67
N GLU A 31 12.64 -1.23 29.69
CA GLU A 31 13.26 0.04 30.07
C GLU A 31 14.15 0.60 28.95
N VAL A 32 14.92 -0.27 28.29
CA VAL A 32 15.76 0.13 27.15
C VAL A 32 14.91 0.52 25.95
N ALA A 33 13.86 -0.25 25.63
CA ALA A 33 12.93 0.09 24.56
C ALA A 33 12.22 1.43 24.82
N ALA A 34 11.78 1.68 26.06
CA ALA A 34 11.12 2.93 26.44
C ALA A 34 12.06 4.14 26.31
N ASN A 35 13.34 3.99 26.64
CA ASN A 35 14.33 5.05 26.45
C ASN A 35 14.55 5.33 24.96
N ILE A 36 14.63 4.30 24.12
CA ILE A 36 14.80 4.46 22.67
C ILE A 36 13.57 5.11 22.01
N ASP A 37 12.36 4.72 22.42
CA ASP A 37 11.12 5.35 21.94
C ASP A 37 11.07 6.83 22.38
N ALA A 38 11.49 7.13 23.62
CA ALA A 38 11.57 8.50 24.11
C ALA A 38 12.57 9.37 23.32
N ASP A 39 13.76 8.83 23.01
CA ASP A 39 14.77 9.51 22.19
C ASP A 39 14.27 9.73 20.76
N THR A 40 13.62 8.72 20.18
CA THR A 40 13.01 8.80 18.84
C THR A 40 11.94 9.89 18.80
N ARG A 41 11.03 9.90 19.78
CA ARG A 41 10.01 10.94 19.94
C ARG A 41 10.61 12.34 20.03
N ASN A 42 11.61 12.54 20.88
CA ASN A 42 12.27 13.85 21.03
C ASN A 42 12.91 14.31 19.72
N SER A 43 13.61 13.41 19.02
CA SER A 43 14.19 13.69 17.70
C SER A 43 13.14 14.07 16.66
N LEU A 44 11.97 13.40 16.67
CA LEU A 44 10.86 13.74 15.78
C LEU A 44 10.28 15.12 16.12
N TRP A 45 10.12 15.47 17.40
CA TRP A 45 9.67 16.80 17.80
C TRP A 45 10.64 17.91 17.40
N ASP A 46 11.94 17.70 17.56
CA ASP A 46 12.97 18.65 17.15
C ASP A 46 12.90 18.93 15.63
N GLN A 47 12.58 17.90 14.85
CA GLN A 47 12.38 18.01 13.40
C GLN A 47 10.98 18.45 13.01
N LYS A 48 10.07 18.62 13.97
CA LYS A 48 8.62 18.78 13.77
C LYS A 48 8.05 17.72 12.82
N LYS A 49 8.34 16.44 13.06
CA LYS A 49 7.80 15.30 12.30
C LYS A 49 6.94 14.36 13.13
N LEU A 50 6.13 13.56 12.46
CA LEU A 50 5.45 12.38 13.01
C LEU A 50 5.99 11.11 12.34
N SER A 51 5.59 9.92 12.79
CA SER A 51 5.93 8.67 12.09
C SER A 51 4.77 8.24 11.19
N LEU A 52 5.07 7.78 9.97
CA LEU A 52 4.08 7.27 9.02
C LEU A 52 4.48 5.88 8.53
N ILE A 53 3.64 4.89 8.80
CA ILE A 53 3.74 3.55 8.24
C ILE A 53 2.92 3.52 6.96
N ILE A 54 3.52 3.08 5.86
CA ILE A 54 2.93 3.03 4.53
C ILE A 54 2.95 1.58 4.04
N ASP A 55 1.78 1.05 3.71
CA ASP A 55 1.67 -0.19 2.95
C ASP A 55 1.96 0.02 1.45
N LEU A 56 2.31 -1.05 0.73
CA LEU A 56 2.66 -0.98 -0.69
C LEU A 56 1.46 -1.28 -1.60
N ASP A 57 1.05 -2.55 -1.66
CA ASP A 57 0.11 -3.09 -2.63
C ASP A 57 -1.30 -2.54 -2.41
N GLN A 58 -1.95 -2.07 -3.47
CA GLN A 58 -3.24 -1.36 -3.43
C GLN A 58 -3.27 -0.09 -2.53
N THR A 59 -2.16 0.31 -1.92
CA THR A 59 -2.03 1.54 -1.14
C THR A 59 -1.33 2.65 -1.94
N ILE A 60 -0.05 2.47 -2.29
CA ILE A 60 0.73 3.42 -3.11
C ILE A 60 1.18 2.88 -4.47
N ILE A 61 1.05 1.56 -4.68
CA ILE A 61 1.31 0.89 -5.95
C ILE A 61 0.23 -0.14 -6.26
N HIS A 62 0.14 -0.58 -7.51
CA HIS A 62 -0.57 -1.79 -7.88
C HIS A 62 0.38 -2.68 -8.68
N ALA A 63 0.45 -3.96 -8.34
CA ALA A 63 1.36 -4.92 -8.96
C ALA A 63 0.60 -5.99 -9.75
N ASN A 64 1.12 -6.32 -10.92
CA ASN A 64 0.72 -7.50 -11.69
C ASN A 64 1.95 -8.38 -11.91
N ALA A 65 1.83 -9.69 -11.72
CA ALA A 65 2.89 -10.65 -11.95
C ALA A 65 2.44 -11.67 -13.00
N THR A 66 3.20 -11.78 -14.11
CA THR A 66 2.81 -12.61 -15.26
C THR A 66 3.99 -13.35 -15.87
N LEU A 67 3.69 -14.48 -16.55
CA LEU A 67 4.62 -15.20 -17.42
C LEU A 67 4.47 -14.79 -18.89
N ASP A 68 3.43 -14.02 -19.24
CA ASP A 68 3.14 -13.66 -20.62
C ASP A 68 4.20 -12.68 -21.17
N PRO A 69 5.00 -13.08 -22.18
CA PRO A 69 6.01 -12.20 -22.76
C PRO A 69 5.41 -10.99 -23.51
N HIS A 70 4.13 -11.05 -23.90
CA HIS A 70 3.46 -9.97 -24.65
C HIS A 70 2.74 -8.96 -23.76
N PHE A 71 2.72 -9.18 -22.44
CA PHE A 71 2.00 -8.30 -21.53
C PHE A 71 2.54 -6.87 -21.54
N GLU A 72 3.85 -6.68 -21.73
CA GLU A 72 4.43 -5.34 -21.82
C GLU A 72 3.90 -4.57 -23.05
N ASP A 73 3.90 -5.20 -24.22
CA ASP A 73 3.39 -4.58 -25.44
C ASP A 73 1.90 -4.27 -25.29
N TRP A 74 1.12 -5.22 -24.75
CA TRP A 74 -0.30 -5.01 -24.47
C TRP A 74 -0.53 -3.86 -23.48
N LEU A 75 0.25 -3.79 -22.41
CA LEU A 75 0.17 -2.71 -21.43
C LEU A 75 0.42 -1.36 -22.10
N ILE A 76 1.48 -1.24 -22.89
CA ILE A 76 1.84 0.00 -23.59
C ILE A 76 0.72 0.43 -24.54
N ASP A 77 0.16 -0.52 -25.30
CA ASP A 77 -0.93 -0.25 -26.26
C ASP A 77 -2.25 0.17 -25.59
N ASN A 78 -2.48 -0.24 -24.35
CA ASN A 78 -3.73 -0.01 -23.63
C ASN A 78 -3.64 1.03 -22.51
N TYR A 79 -2.45 1.61 -22.30
CA TYR A 79 -2.18 2.57 -21.23
C TYR A 79 -2.73 3.97 -21.55
N ASP A 80 -3.56 4.47 -20.64
CA ASP A 80 -3.95 5.89 -20.58
C ASP A 80 -3.65 6.43 -19.19
N GLY A 81 -2.49 7.10 -19.13
CA GLY A 81 -1.83 7.50 -17.90
C GLY A 81 -2.60 8.48 -17.03
N PRO A 82 -1.98 8.91 -15.93
CA PRO A 82 -2.65 9.68 -14.89
C PRO A 82 -3.23 10.99 -15.46
N GLN A 83 -4.54 11.14 -15.36
CA GLN A 83 -5.28 12.31 -15.87
C GLN A 83 -5.19 13.52 -14.92
N ILE A 84 -3.97 13.84 -14.46
CA ILE A 84 -3.73 14.95 -13.53
C ILE A 84 -3.79 16.27 -14.30
N ASN A 85 -4.69 17.16 -13.88
CA ASN A 85 -4.88 18.53 -14.38
C ASN A 85 -5.36 18.70 -15.84
N GLY A 86 -6.00 17.69 -16.44
CA GLY A 86 -6.72 17.86 -17.72
C GLY A 86 -5.84 18.17 -18.95
N LYS A 87 -4.52 18.04 -18.84
CA LYS A 87 -3.59 18.09 -19.97
C LYS A 87 -3.36 16.68 -20.50
N GLY A 88 -4.32 16.19 -21.27
CA GLY A 88 -4.13 14.96 -22.04
C GLY A 88 -3.09 15.17 -23.15
N LYS A 89 -2.09 14.28 -23.20
CA LYS A 89 -1.11 14.04 -24.27
C LYS A 89 -0.49 15.29 -24.91
N GLU A 90 0.64 15.77 -24.37
CA GLU A 90 1.66 16.43 -25.19
C GLU A 90 2.28 15.37 -26.09
N LYS A 91 1.77 15.25 -27.33
CA LYS A 91 2.46 14.54 -28.41
C LYS A 91 3.71 15.33 -28.77
N GLU A 92 4.84 15.03 -28.14
CA GLU A 92 6.14 15.38 -28.71
C GLU A 92 6.72 14.15 -29.39
N ALA A 93 6.62 14.11 -30.71
CA ALA A 93 7.51 13.34 -31.56
C ALA A 93 7.77 14.14 -32.83
N SER A 94 8.99 14.64 -32.97
CA SER A 94 9.55 15.07 -34.25
C SER A 94 9.75 13.83 -35.13
N GLU A 95 9.26 13.86 -36.37
CA GLU A 95 9.11 12.71 -37.28
C GLU A 95 10.42 12.11 -37.84
N ASP A 96 11.61 12.59 -37.44
CA ASP A 96 12.88 12.28 -38.14
C ASP A 96 13.91 11.43 -37.36
N GLU A 97 13.61 10.95 -36.15
CA GLU A 97 14.51 10.04 -35.39
C GLU A 97 13.89 8.62 -35.31
N PRO A 98 14.69 7.55 -35.48
CA PRO A 98 14.18 6.19 -35.30
C PRO A 98 13.61 6.06 -33.88
N ALA A 99 12.33 5.68 -33.78
CA ALA A 99 11.64 5.58 -32.50
C ALA A 99 12.47 4.69 -31.55
N PRO A 100 12.87 5.19 -30.36
CA PRO A 100 13.51 4.35 -29.37
C PRO A 100 12.58 3.17 -29.08
N ALA A 101 13.15 1.99 -28.78
CA ALA A 101 12.39 0.82 -28.36
C ALA A 101 11.31 1.23 -27.33
N PRO A 102 10.09 0.68 -27.41
CA PRO A 102 9.00 1.09 -26.54
C PRO A 102 9.46 0.95 -25.09
N ARG A 103 9.46 2.08 -24.38
CA ARG A 103 9.78 2.14 -22.96
C ARG A 103 8.46 2.07 -22.21
N LEU A 104 8.45 1.34 -21.10
CA LEU A 104 7.34 1.40 -20.15
C LEU A 104 7.01 2.87 -19.80
N PRO A 105 5.73 3.19 -19.55
CA PRO A 105 5.34 4.50 -19.03
C PRO A 105 6.17 4.89 -17.80
N LEU A 106 6.42 6.19 -17.61
CA LEU A 106 7.32 6.68 -16.54
C LEU A 106 6.88 6.27 -15.13
N ASP A 107 5.59 6.04 -14.93
CA ASP A 107 4.99 5.60 -13.67
C ASP A 107 4.76 4.08 -13.60
N VAL A 108 5.32 3.32 -14.54
CA VAL A 108 5.34 1.86 -14.53
C VAL A 108 6.78 1.36 -14.58
N GLY A 109 7.15 0.51 -13.63
CA GLY A 109 8.40 -0.24 -13.67
C GLY A 109 8.16 -1.74 -13.77
N SER A 110 9.23 -2.49 -14.03
CA SER A 110 9.18 -3.95 -13.98
C SER A 110 10.47 -4.56 -13.47
N PHE A 111 10.39 -5.75 -12.86
CA PHE A 111 11.55 -6.52 -12.42
C PHE A 111 11.23 -8.01 -12.34
N TYR A 112 12.31 -8.82 -12.24
CA TYR A 112 12.24 -10.22 -11.86
C TYR A 112 12.77 -10.38 -10.44
N LEU A 113 12.14 -11.26 -9.68
CA LEU A 113 12.71 -11.72 -8.40
C LEU A 113 13.54 -12.98 -8.64
N SER A 114 14.63 -13.14 -7.91
CA SER A 114 15.59 -14.24 -8.13
C SER A 114 14.99 -15.64 -7.92
N ASP A 115 13.90 -15.73 -7.16
CA ASP A 115 13.18 -16.95 -6.78
C ASP A 115 11.87 -17.14 -7.55
N SER A 116 11.57 -16.29 -8.54
CA SER A 116 10.32 -16.33 -9.28
C SER A 116 10.54 -16.24 -10.79
N PRO A 117 9.90 -17.10 -11.60
CA PRO A 117 9.93 -16.96 -13.05
C PRO A 117 9.03 -15.81 -13.54
N LEU A 118 8.20 -15.24 -12.66
CA LEU A 118 7.26 -14.18 -12.99
C LEU A 118 8.00 -12.85 -13.19
N ARG A 119 7.56 -12.10 -14.20
CA ARG A 119 7.90 -10.68 -14.32
C ARG A 119 6.84 -9.88 -13.57
N TYR A 120 7.30 -9.03 -12.65
CA TYR A 120 6.45 -8.12 -11.89
C TYR A 120 6.40 -6.79 -12.63
N PHE A 121 5.21 -6.27 -12.85
CA PHE A 121 4.93 -4.93 -13.35
C PHE A 121 4.31 -4.13 -12.21
N ILE A 122 4.90 -2.99 -11.89
CA ILE A 122 4.50 -2.13 -10.78
C ILE A 122 4.02 -0.81 -11.34
N LYS A 123 2.73 -0.54 -11.18
CA LYS A 123 2.15 0.77 -11.45
C LYS A 123 2.21 1.61 -10.18
N MET A 124 2.90 2.74 -10.23
CA MET A 124 2.85 3.75 -9.18
C MET A 124 1.48 4.45 -9.18
N ARG A 125 0.91 4.66 -7.99
CA ARG A 125 -0.35 5.40 -7.84
C ARG A 125 -0.14 6.87 -8.26
N PRO A 126 -1.11 7.50 -8.96
CA PRO A 126 -0.94 8.86 -9.48
C PRO A 126 -0.46 9.87 -8.43
N GLY A 127 0.60 10.61 -8.75
CA GLY A 127 1.19 11.62 -7.88
C GLY A 127 2.12 11.09 -6.79
N LEU A 128 2.53 9.82 -6.83
CA LEU A 128 3.36 9.21 -5.79
C LEU A 128 4.65 9.98 -5.47
N GLN A 129 5.39 10.44 -6.48
CA GLN A 129 6.65 11.17 -6.25
C GLN A 129 6.42 12.49 -5.50
N ASP A 130 5.42 13.27 -5.92
CA ASP A 130 5.04 14.52 -5.24
C ASP A 130 4.54 14.26 -3.81
N PHE A 131 3.77 13.18 -3.64
CA PHE A 131 3.27 12.74 -2.34
C PHE A 131 4.44 12.43 -1.38
N LEU A 132 5.38 11.57 -1.79
CA LEU A 132 6.53 11.18 -0.97
C LEU A 132 7.40 12.39 -0.63
N GLU A 133 7.71 13.25 -1.60
CA GLU A 133 8.52 14.45 -1.39
C GLU A 133 7.88 15.37 -0.34
N ARG A 134 6.58 15.68 -0.48
CA ARG A 134 5.88 16.59 0.45
C ARG A 134 5.68 15.97 1.83
N ILE A 135 5.28 14.70 1.90
CA ILE A 135 5.01 14.02 3.16
C ILE A 135 6.31 13.75 3.93
N SER A 136 7.45 13.54 3.25
CA SER A 136 8.76 13.38 3.91
C SER A 136 9.20 14.57 4.75
N GLN A 137 8.69 15.77 4.46
CA GLN A 137 8.96 16.98 5.24
C GLN A 137 8.22 16.98 6.58
N LEU A 138 7.10 16.25 6.67
CA LEU A 138 6.20 16.23 7.83
C LEU A 138 6.25 14.90 8.59
N TYR A 139 6.71 13.83 7.93
CA TYR A 139 6.71 12.48 8.48
C TYR A 139 8.04 11.77 8.22
N GLU A 140 8.53 11.03 9.22
CA GLU A 140 9.46 9.94 8.99
C GLU A 140 8.69 8.71 8.52
N MET A 141 9.00 8.23 7.31
CA MET A 141 8.22 7.19 6.63
C MET A 141 8.87 5.81 6.73
N HIS A 142 8.03 4.80 6.93
CA HIS A 142 8.38 3.38 7.02
C HIS A 142 7.51 2.59 6.04
N ILE A 143 8.09 1.64 5.32
CA ILE A 143 7.32 0.64 4.56
C ILE A 143 6.97 -0.50 5.51
N TYR A 144 5.70 -0.93 5.51
CA TYR A 144 5.27 -2.18 6.15
C TYR A 144 4.30 -2.93 5.24
N THR A 145 4.81 -3.94 4.54
CA THR A 145 4.07 -4.72 3.54
C THR A 145 3.94 -6.19 3.92
N MET A 146 2.91 -6.87 3.38
CA MET A 146 2.76 -8.32 3.40
C MET A 146 3.48 -9.03 2.23
N GLY A 147 4.16 -8.28 1.36
CA GLY A 147 5.11 -8.81 0.39
C GLY A 147 6.39 -9.36 1.03
N THR A 148 7.09 -10.21 0.29
CA THR A 148 8.39 -10.77 0.71
C THR A 148 9.46 -9.67 0.79
N LYS A 149 10.57 -9.94 1.48
CA LYS A 149 11.69 -9.00 1.56
C LYS A 149 12.29 -8.65 0.20
N PRO A 150 12.54 -9.61 -0.73
CA PRO A 150 13.01 -9.29 -2.07
C PRO A 150 12.04 -8.37 -2.84
N TYR A 151 10.73 -8.63 -2.73
CA TYR A 151 9.70 -7.81 -3.35
C TYR A 151 9.71 -6.38 -2.80
N ALA A 152 9.65 -6.23 -1.47
CA ALA A 152 9.64 -4.92 -0.81
C ALA A 152 10.87 -4.08 -1.18
N ASN A 153 12.06 -4.70 -1.23
CA ASN A 153 13.29 -4.02 -1.62
C ASN A 153 13.29 -3.62 -3.10
N ALA A 154 12.76 -4.46 -3.99
CA ALA A 154 12.68 -4.16 -5.42
C ALA A 154 11.71 -2.98 -5.68
N VAL A 155 10.55 -2.97 -5.02
CA VAL A 155 9.60 -1.84 -5.08
C VAL A 155 10.22 -0.58 -4.48
N ALA A 156 10.85 -0.66 -3.30
CA ALA A 156 11.49 0.49 -2.67
C ALA A 156 12.58 1.11 -3.55
N ALA A 157 13.42 0.28 -4.20
CA ALA A 157 14.44 0.75 -5.14
C ALA A 157 13.85 1.45 -6.38
N MET A 158 12.62 1.12 -6.76
CA MET A 158 11.92 1.76 -7.87
C MET A 158 11.31 3.10 -7.48
N ILE A 159 10.67 3.20 -6.30
CA ILE A 159 9.97 4.42 -5.87
C ILE A 159 10.87 5.42 -5.14
N ASP A 160 11.96 4.95 -4.52
CA ASP A 160 12.94 5.73 -3.76
C ASP A 160 14.39 5.29 -4.09
N PRO A 161 14.84 5.50 -5.35
CA PRO A 161 16.15 5.00 -5.82
C PRO A 161 17.34 5.59 -5.05
N GLU A 162 17.18 6.81 -4.52
CA GLU A 162 18.21 7.52 -3.75
C GLU A 162 18.10 7.24 -2.24
N ARG A 163 17.12 6.44 -1.80
CA ARG A 163 16.87 6.12 -0.39
C ARG A 163 16.62 7.36 0.50
N ARG A 164 16.03 8.41 -0.08
CA ARG A 164 15.74 9.68 0.60
C ARG A 164 14.56 9.58 1.56
N TYR A 165 13.59 8.74 1.25
CA TYR A 165 12.29 8.71 1.93
C TYR A 165 12.23 7.61 2.99
N PHE A 166 12.62 6.39 2.63
CA PHE A 166 12.50 5.22 3.49
C PHE A 166 13.84 4.79 4.10
N ASN A 167 14.95 5.13 3.45
CA ASN A 167 16.28 4.65 3.83
C ASN A 167 16.30 3.11 3.99
N GLY A 168 16.49 2.61 5.21
CA GLY A 168 16.40 1.18 5.55
C GLY A 168 15.13 0.79 6.32
N ARG A 169 14.16 1.71 6.46
CA ARG A 169 12.94 1.52 7.27
C ARG A 169 11.88 0.70 6.52
N ILE A 170 12.21 -0.55 6.19
CA ILE A 170 11.35 -1.45 5.43
C ILE A 170 11.10 -2.70 6.28
N LEU A 171 9.82 -2.99 6.53
CA LEU A 171 9.37 -4.18 7.23
C LEU A 171 8.54 -5.04 6.26
N SER A 172 9.10 -6.17 5.88
CA SER A 172 8.46 -7.15 4.99
C SER A 172 7.71 -8.23 5.79
N ARG A 173 6.93 -9.05 5.08
CA ARG A 173 6.29 -10.24 5.67
C ARG A 173 7.30 -11.11 6.43
N ASP A 174 8.47 -11.31 5.85
CA ASP A 174 9.53 -12.19 6.35
C ASP A 174 10.07 -11.74 7.73
N GLU A 175 9.92 -10.45 8.06
CA GLU A 175 10.48 -9.82 9.27
C GLU A 175 9.41 -9.31 10.24
N SER A 176 8.14 -9.33 9.81
CA SER A 176 6.98 -8.83 10.55
C SER A 176 6.65 -9.65 11.81
N GLY A 177 7.04 -10.93 11.85
CA GLY A 177 6.65 -11.88 12.88
C GLY A 177 5.22 -12.42 12.77
N SER A 178 4.47 -12.06 11.71
CA SER A 178 3.08 -12.49 11.51
C SER A 178 2.73 -12.55 10.02
N MET A 179 2.15 -13.65 9.56
CA MET A 179 1.75 -13.81 8.15
C MET A 179 0.36 -13.24 7.83
N THR A 180 -0.42 -12.88 8.85
CA THR A 180 -1.86 -12.56 8.71
C THR A 180 -2.23 -11.18 9.23
N ARG A 181 -1.34 -10.53 10.00
CA ARG A 181 -1.62 -9.28 10.72
C ARG A 181 -0.38 -8.41 10.82
N LYS A 182 -0.57 -7.10 10.81
CA LYS A 182 0.45 -6.10 11.09
C LYS A 182 0.24 -5.54 12.51
N THR A 183 1.33 -5.13 13.16
CA THR A 183 1.26 -4.54 14.50
C THR A 183 2.22 -3.38 14.66
N LEU A 184 1.74 -2.30 15.29
CA LEU A 184 2.57 -1.15 15.62
C LEU A 184 3.74 -1.54 16.51
N LYS A 185 3.54 -2.52 17.41
CA LYS A 185 4.56 -2.96 18.38
C LYS A 185 5.84 -3.48 17.74
N ARG A 186 5.79 -3.84 16.45
CA ARG A 186 6.97 -4.32 15.72
C ARG A 186 7.94 -3.18 15.37
N LEU A 187 7.45 -1.95 15.29
CA LEU A 187 8.21 -0.73 14.99
C LEU A 187 8.29 0.20 16.21
N PHE A 188 7.21 0.26 16.98
CA PHE A 188 6.99 1.17 18.10
C PHE A 188 6.45 0.38 19.30
N PRO A 189 7.34 -0.30 20.06
CA PRO A 189 6.93 -1.26 21.08
C PRO A 189 6.31 -0.61 22.32
N VAL A 190 6.64 0.65 22.63
CA VAL A 190 6.19 1.33 23.85
C VAL A 190 5.25 2.50 23.54
N ASP A 191 5.63 3.43 22.68
CA ASP A 191 4.85 4.63 22.39
C ASP A 191 4.37 4.69 20.93
N THR A 192 3.06 4.77 20.73
CA THR A 192 2.41 4.85 19.41
C THR A 192 1.68 6.17 19.18
N SER A 193 1.80 7.13 20.10
CA SER A 193 1.08 8.42 20.10
C SER A 193 1.41 9.31 18.90
N MET A 194 2.55 9.09 18.25
CA MET A 194 3.02 9.86 17.08
C MET A 194 2.93 9.09 15.76
N VAL A 195 2.37 7.88 15.76
CA VAL A 195 2.40 6.98 14.60
C VAL A 195 1.07 7.02 13.86
N VAL A 196 1.13 7.27 12.55
CA VAL A 196 0.01 7.14 11.62
C VAL A 196 0.23 5.91 10.74
N ILE A 197 -0.84 5.19 10.41
CA ILE A 197 -0.80 4.07 9.46
C ILE A 197 -1.59 4.45 8.22
N LEU A 198 -1.04 4.16 7.04
CA LEU A 198 -1.71 4.23 5.75
C LEU A 198 -1.74 2.85 5.11
N ASP A 199 -2.93 2.28 4.95
CA ASP A 199 -3.13 0.92 4.47
C ASP A 199 -4.54 0.80 3.87
N ASP A 200 -4.72 0.07 2.77
CA ASP A 200 -6.04 -0.13 2.15
C ASP A 200 -6.89 -1.14 2.96
N ARG A 201 -6.23 -2.01 3.73
CA ARG A 201 -6.84 -3.06 4.55
C ARG A 201 -6.85 -2.70 6.02
N ALA A 202 -8.04 -2.59 6.59
CA ALA A 202 -8.19 -2.32 8.02
C ALA A 202 -8.16 -3.58 8.88
N ASP A 203 -8.52 -4.73 8.32
CA ASP A 203 -8.58 -6.01 9.01
C ASP A 203 -7.19 -6.50 9.45
N VAL A 204 -6.16 -6.30 8.62
CA VAL A 204 -4.77 -6.65 8.95
C VAL A 204 -4.21 -5.82 10.11
N TRP A 205 -4.82 -4.68 10.41
CA TRP A 205 -4.48 -3.78 11.52
C TRP A 205 -5.48 -3.84 12.68
N GLU A 206 -6.42 -4.78 12.66
CA GLU A 206 -7.48 -4.89 13.68
C GLU A 206 -8.30 -3.59 13.86
N TRP A 207 -8.49 -2.84 12.78
CA TRP A 207 -9.14 -1.53 12.81
C TRP A 207 -8.48 -0.54 13.79
N SER A 208 -7.14 -0.59 13.86
CA SER A 208 -6.33 0.29 14.69
C SER A 208 -6.79 1.76 14.61
N PRO A 209 -6.91 2.47 15.75
CA PRO A 209 -7.34 3.86 15.73
C PRO A 209 -6.34 4.77 14.99
N ASN A 210 -5.07 4.38 14.89
CA ASN A 210 -4.01 5.07 14.14
C ASN A 210 -4.14 4.93 12.60
N LEU A 211 -5.04 4.07 12.10
CA LEU A 211 -5.17 3.76 10.68
C LEU A 211 -6.00 4.76 9.89
N ILE A 212 -5.40 5.41 8.90
CA ILE A 212 -6.11 6.03 7.79
C ILE A 212 -6.27 4.96 6.71
N LYS A 213 -7.47 4.38 6.62
CA LYS A 213 -7.80 3.42 5.57
C LYS A 213 -7.90 4.16 4.24
N VAL A 214 -7.15 3.72 3.23
CA VAL A 214 -7.24 4.28 1.87
C VAL A 214 -8.21 3.49 1.00
N HIS A 215 -8.67 4.12 -0.08
CA HIS A 215 -9.30 3.39 -1.17
C HIS A 215 -8.26 2.50 -1.87
N PRO A 216 -8.54 1.19 -2.08
CA PRO A 216 -7.64 0.30 -2.81
C PRO A 216 -7.34 0.83 -4.21
N TYR A 217 -6.08 0.80 -4.61
CA TYR A 217 -5.63 1.24 -5.92
C TYR A 217 -5.64 0.08 -6.92
N GLU A 218 -6.52 0.16 -7.91
CA GLU A 218 -6.82 -0.95 -8.84
C GLU A 218 -6.63 -0.54 -10.31
N PHE A 219 -5.39 -0.29 -10.68
CA PHE A 219 -5.05 0.01 -12.08
C PHE A 219 -5.19 -1.19 -13.03
N PHE A 220 -4.52 -2.32 -12.73
CA PHE A 220 -4.68 -3.58 -13.48
C PHE A 220 -6.03 -4.22 -13.14
N ARG A 221 -7.02 -4.08 -14.01
CA ARG A 221 -8.39 -4.53 -13.70
C ARG A 221 -8.46 -6.04 -13.57
N GLY A 222 -9.16 -6.55 -12.56
CA GLY A 222 -9.25 -7.98 -12.29
C GLY A 222 -8.03 -8.58 -11.59
N VAL A 223 -6.97 -7.79 -11.41
CA VAL A 223 -5.85 -8.12 -10.52
C VAL A 223 -6.12 -7.46 -9.18
N GLY A 224 -6.12 -8.26 -8.10
CA GLY A 224 -6.17 -7.74 -6.74
C GLY A 224 -4.78 -7.73 -6.10
N ASP A 225 -4.72 -7.73 -4.77
CA ASP A 225 -3.43 -7.80 -4.06
C ASP A 225 -2.73 -9.16 -4.27
N ILE A 226 -1.64 -9.16 -5.03
CA ILE A 226 -0.83 -10.36 -5.34
C ILE A 226 -0.11 -10.93 -4.11
N ASN A 227 0.02 -10.15 -3.04
CA ASN A 227 0.65 -10.55 -1.79
C ASN A 227 -0.36 -10.98 -0.71
N ALA A 228 -1.67 -10.98 -1.02
CA ALA A 228 -2.73 -11.33 -0.09
C ALA A 228 -2.93 -12.83 0.15
N GLY A 229 -2.20 -13.73 -0.52
CA GLY A 229 -2.50 -15.18 -0.52
C GLY A 229 -2.58 -15.86 0.87
N MET A 230 -1.97 -15.27 1.90
CA MET A 230 -2.02 -15.75 3.29
C MET A 230 -2.93 -14.92 4.21
N LEU A 231 -3.56 -13.87 3.68
CA LEU A 231 -4.45 -12.97 4.41
C LEU A 231 -5.89 -13.48 4.37
N PRO A 232 -6.75 -13.08 5.32
CA PRO A 232 -8.17 -13.41 5.28
C PRO A 232 -8.82 -12.87 3.99
N ASN A 233 -9.73 -13.65 3.39
CA ASN A 233 -10.57 -13.16 2.29
C ASN A 233 -11.57 -12.14 2.84
N VAL A 234 -11.44 -10.89 2.42
CA VAL A 234 -12.42 -9.85 2.70
C VAL A 234 -13.40 -9.82 1.54
N GLN A 235 -14.65 -10.24 1.76
CA GLN A 235 -15.73 -9.96 0.82
C GLN A 235 -15.95 -8.44 0.82
N ARG A 236 -15.62 -7.76 -0.29
CA ARG A 236 -15.94 -6.34 -0.46
C ARG A 236 -17.46 -6.19 -0.55
N THR A 237 -18.05 -5.44 0.37
CA THR A 237 -19.43 -4.98 0.28
C THR A 237 -19.47 -3.70 -0.55
N GLU A 238 -19.17 -3.79 -1.85
CA GLU A 238 -19.61 -2.74 -2.77
C GLU A 238 -21.05 -3.04 -3.21
N PRO A 239 -21.97 -2.07 -3.18
CA PRO A 239 -23.28 -2.26 -3.78
C PRO A 239 -23.10 -2.36 -5.30
N ALA A 240 -23.22 -3.58 -5.83
CA ALA A 240 -23.25 -3.79 -7.28
C ALA A 240 -24.39 -2.94 -7.89
N PRO A 241 -24.16 -2.26 -9.04
CA PRO A 241 -25.25 -1.66 -9.78
C PRO A 241 -26.22 -2.77 -10.16
N SER A 242 -27.44 -2.70 -9.64
CA SER A 242 -28.50 -3.65 -9.94
C SER A 242 -28.89 -3.58 -11.41
N THR A 243 -28.30 -4.41 -12.27
CA THR A 243 -28.91 -4.77 -13.54
C THR A 243 -29.64 -6.09 -13.33
N GLY A 244 -30.95 -5.99 -13.11
CA GLY A 244 -31.82 -7.16 -13.02
C GLY A 244 -31.82 -7.93 -14.34
N ALA A 245 -31.50 -9.21 -14.26
CA ALA A 245 -31.98 -10.24 -15.18
C ALA A 245 -31.81 -11.61 -14.51
N ASP A 246 -32.95 -12.23 -14.16
CA ASP A 246 -33.05 -13.63 -13.82
C ASP A 246 -32.39 -14.50 -14.90
N SER A 247 -31.55 -15.47 -14.51
CA SER A 247 -31.47 -16.78 -15.16
C SER A 247 -30.68 -17.79 -14.33
N ALA A 248 -31.18 -19.01 -14.37
CA ALA A 248 -30.98 -20.10 -13.43
C ALA A 248 -29.64 -20.87 -13.58
N ASP A 249 -29.33 -21.58 -12.49
CA ASP A 249 -28.30 -22.61 -12.31
C ASP A 249 -27.93 -23.44 -13.55
N VAL A 250 -26.62 -23.53 -13.81
CA VAL A 250 -26.01 -24.72 -14.42
C VAL A 250 -24.67 -25.01 -13.71
N ALA A 251 -24.62 -26.15 -13.02
CA ALA A 251 -23.41 -26.69 -12.41
C ALA A 251 -22.55 -27.48 -13.41
N LYS A 252 -21.22 -27.23 -13.41
CA LYS A 252 -20.05 -28.13 -13.64
C LYS A 252 -18.83 -27.40 -14.24
N PRO A 253 -17.61 -27.99 -14.27
CA PRO A 253 -16.95 -28.88 -13.31
C PRO A 253 -15.54 -28.35 -12.89
N ASP A 254 -14.93 -28.99 -11.90
CA ASP A 254 -13.58 -28.71 -11.39
C ASP A 254 -12.49 -28.71 -12.48
N GLY A 255 -11.68 -27.64 -12.52
CA GLY A 255 -10.51 -27.54 -13.39
C GLY A 255 -9.71 -26.25 -13.21
N VAL A 256 -8.53 -26.38 -12.59
CA VAL A 256 -7.45 -25.38 -12.41
C VAL A 256 -7.78 -24.25 -11.43
N SER A 257 -7.42 -24.47 -10.16
CA SER A 257 -7.33 -23.45 -9.12
C SER A 257 -6.27 -22.41 -9.51
N ASP A 258 -6.72 -21.24 -9.95
CA ASP A 258 -5.89 -20.03 -10.01
C ASP A 258 -5.54 -19.64 -8.57
N SER A 259 -4.25 -19.72 -8.22
CA SER A 259 -3.73 -19.53 -6.86
C SER A 259 -3.63 -18.06 -6.43
N THR A 260 -4.36 -17.15 -7.06
CA THR A 260 -4.24 -15.69 -6.86
C THR A 260 -5.27 -15.07 -5.91
N GLY A 261 -6.14 -15.88 -5.28
CA GLY A 261 -6.86 -15.47 -4.08
C GLY A 261 -7.81 -14.27 -4.20
N ASN A 262 -8.31 -13.92 -5.40
CA ASN A 262 -9.33 -12.88 -5.54
C ASN A 262 -10.53 -13.37 -6.38
N HIS A 263 -11.74 -13.15 -5.84
CA HIS A 263 -13.00 -13.47 -6.51
C HIS A 263 -13.20 -12.64 -7.79
N PRO A 264 -14.01 -13.14 -8.75
CA PRO A 264 -14.12 -12.56 -10.08
C PRO A 264 -14.92 -11.26 -10.03
N LEU A 265 -14.33 -10.17 -10.53
CA LEU A 265 -15.13 -9.19 -11.28
C LEU A 265 -15.76 -9.91 -12.48
N ASP A 266 -16.94 -9.43 -12.90
CA ASP A 266 -17.75 -10.01 -13.97
C ASP A 266 -16.84 -10.55 -15.09
N SER A 267 -16.96 -11.84 -15.42
CA SER A 267 -16.22 -12.44 -16.53
C SER A 267 -16.52 -11.78 -17.88
N ASN A 268 -17.50 -10.86 -17.91
CA ASN A 268 -17.81 -9.97 -19.01
C ASN A 268 -17.10 -8.60 -18.96
N ASP A 269 -16.27 -8.28 -17.97
CA ASP A 269 -15.47 -7.05 -17.98
C ASP A 269 -14.51 -7.09 -19.19
N PRO A 270 -14.61 -6.11 -20.11
CA PRO A 270 -13.85 -6.12 -21.36
C PRO A 270 -12.33 -6.08 -21.14
N VAL A 271 -11.84 -5.60 -19.99
CA VAL A 271 -10.41 -5.62 -19.64
C VAL A 271 -9.99 -7.01 -19.18
N VAL A 272 -10.78 -7.66 -18.32
CA VAL A 272 -10.55 -9.06 -17.90
C VAL A 272 -10.62 -10.02 -19.09
N GLN A 273 -11.54 -9.76 -20.03
CA GLN A 273 -11.62 -10.52 -21.29
C GLN A 273 -10.46 -10.21 -22.24
N ALA A 274 -10.01 -8.96 -22.35
CA ALA A 274 -8.87 -8.60 -23.19
C ALA A 274 -7.56 -9.21 -22.65
N GLU A 275 -7.34 -9.19 -21.34
CA GLU A 275 -6.19 -9.85 -20.70
C GLU A 275 -6.23 -11.38 -20.90
N ARG A 276 -7.41 -12.00 -20.78
CA ARG A 276 -7.58 -13.44 -21.07
C ARG A 276 -7.44 -13.77 -22.55
N SER A 277 -7.90 -12.91 -23.45
CA SER A 277 -7.84 -13.14 -24.91
C SER A 277 -6.43 -12.95 -25.45
N ALA A 278 -5.66 -12.00 -24.91
CA ALA A 278 -4.24 -11.84 -25.20
C ALA A 278 -3.43 -13.09 -24.79
N ALA A 279 -3.78 -13.71 -23.66
CA ALA A 279 -3.15 -14.95 -23.20
C ALA A 279 -3.48 -16.20 -24.04
N VAL A 280 -4.55 -16.17 -24.84
CA VAL A 280 -5.05 -17.35 -25.59
C VAL A 280 -4.69 -17.31 -27.08
N ASP A 281 -4.56 -16.14 -27.71
CA ASP A 281 -4.45 -16.05 -29.17
C ASP A 281 -3.12 -15.45 -29.66
N GLY A 282 -2.08 -16.28 -29.67
CA GLY A 282 -0.80 -16.00 -30.35
C GLY A 282 -0.87 -16.07 -31.89
N ARG A 283 -2.02 -15.78 -32.52
CA ARG A 283 -2.17 -15.85 -33.99
C ARG A 283 -3.03 -14.71 -34.55
N ASN A 284 -2.33 -13.76 -35.19
CA ASN A 284 -2.69 -13.09 -36.44
C ASN A 284 -4.18 -12.73 -36.62
N THR A 285 -4.61 -11.59 -36.10
CA THR A 285 -5.86 -10.94 -36.52
C THR A 285 -5.56 -9.81 -37.51
N GLN A 286 -6.14 -9.92 -38.70
CA GLN A 286 -6.16 -8.88 -39.73
C GLN A 286 -6.79 -7.57 -39.21
N PRO A 287 -6.45 -6.42 -39.80
CA PRO A 287 -6.88 -5.11 -39.31
C PRO A 287 -8.38 -4.94 -39.50
N SER A 288 -9.13 -4.97 -38.41
CA SER A 288 -10.48 -4.41 -38.37
C SER A 288 -10.40 -2.87 -38.41
N THR A 289 -11.37 -2.27 -39.09
CA THR A 289 -11.60 -0.84 -39.37
C THR A 289 -11.11 0.16 -38.31
N PRO A 290 -10.71 1.39 -38.72
CA PRO A 290 -10.20 2.43 -37.81
C PRO A 290 -11.33 3.03 -36.97
N GLY A 291 -11.78 2.30 -35.95
CA GLY A 291 -12.42 2.87 -34.77
C GLY A 291 -11.32 3.18 -33.75
N GLU A 292 -11.34 4.37 -33.15
CA GLU A 292 -10.41 4.75 -32.08
C GLU A 292 -10.37 3.64 -31.02
N LYS A 293 -9.24 2.92 -30.93
CA LYS A 293 -8.99 1.99 -29.83
C LYS A 293 -9.02 2.81 -28.54
N ARG A 294 -10.08 2.66 -27.75
CA ARG A 294 -10.14 3.28 -26.42
C ARG A 294 -9.17 2.53 -25.51
N PRO A 295 -8.31 3.24 -24.77
CA PRO A 295 -7.42 2.61 -23.82
C PRO A 295 -8.24 1.90 -22.73
N LEU A 296 -7.83 0.67 -22.39
CA LEU A 296 -8.51 -0.15 -21.38
C LEU A 296 -8.07 0.22 -19.95
N LEU A 297 -6.85 0.76 -19.81
CA LEU A 297 -6.25 1.12 -18.53
C LEU A 297 -6.24 2.64 -18.36
N VAL A 298 -7.39 3.20 -17.97
CA VAL A 298 -7.55 4.63 -17.69
C VAL A 298 -7.27 4.91 -16.21
N ASP A 299 -6.30 5.77 -15.94
CA ASP A 299 -5.92 6.14 -14.57
C ASP A 299 -6.44 7.52 -14.16
N ALA A 300 -7.58 7.51 -13.46
CA ALA A 300 -8.23 8.70 -12.91
C ALA A 300 -8.15 8.79 -11.37
N ASP A 301 -7.32 7.96 -10.73
CA ASP A 301 -7.17 7.95 -9.28
C ASP A 301 -6.59 9.28 -8.77
N ARG A 302 -7.15 9.79 -7.67
CA ARG A 302 -6.73 11.04 -7.02
C ARG A 302 -6.52 10.86 -5.52
N GLU A 303 -6.46 9.63 -5.04
CA GLU A 303 -6.49 9.33 -3.61
C GLU A 303 -5.28 9.92 -2.89
N LEU A 304 -4.08 9.84 -3.47
CA LEU A 304 -2.88 10.39 -2.83
C LEU A 304 -2.97 11.91 -2.61
N VAL A 305 -3.68 12.64 -3.47
CA VAL A 305 -3.94 14.07 -3.26
C VAL A 305 -4.82 14.29 -2.03
N THR A 306 -5.88 13.48 -1.89
CA THR A 306 -6.77 13.51 -0.73
C THR A 306 -6.01 13.16 0.55
N ILE A 307 -5.26 12.05 0.53
CA ILE A 307 -4.49 11.56 1.67
C ILE A 307 -3.40 12.56 2.07
N GLN A 308 -2.72 13.20 1.12
CA GLN A 308 -1.75 14.24 1.43
C GLN A 308 -2.40 15.37 2.26
N SER A 309 -3.59 15.83 1.85
CA SER A 309 -4.34 16.84 2.59
C SER A 309 -4.71 16.37 4.00
N VAL A 310 -5.17 15.12 4.15
CA VAL A 310 -5.50 14.55 5.46
C VAL A 310 -4.28 14.49 6.37
N LEU A 311 -3.13 14.00 5.88
CA LEU A 311 -1.88 13.91 6.62
C LEU A 311 -1.36 15.29 7.01
N THR A 312 -1.29 16.25 6.08
CA THR A 312 -0.85 17.62 6.38
C THR A 312 -1.72 18.27 7.46
N ASN A 313 -3.04 18.12 7.38
CA ASN A 313 -3.96 18.65 8.39
C ASN A 313 -3.80 17.96 9.76
N LEU A 314 -3.58 16.65 9.77
CA LEU A 314 -3.35 15.89 11.00
C LEU A 314 -2.06 16.31 11.69
N HIS A 315 -0.97 16.42 10.93
CA HIS A 315 0.33 16.91 11.41
C HIS A 315 0.21 18.30 12.02
N GLN A 316 -0.38 19.25 11.30
CA GLN A 316 -0.58 20.62 11.80
C GLN A 316 -1.41 20.62 13.09
N LYS A 317 -2.48 19.81 13.14
CA LYS A 317 -3.33 19.70 14.33
C LYS A 317 -2.56 19.11 15.51
N TYR A 318 -1.73 18.09 15.28
CA TYR A 318 -0.92 17.48 16.34
C TYR A 318 0.01 18.51 16.97
N TYR A 319 0.77 19.25 16.16
CA TYR A 319 1.72 20.25 16.67
C TYR A 319 1.04 21.47 17.29
N ASN A 320 -0.12 21.91 16.78
CA ASN A 320 -0.89 22.95 17.45
C ASN A 320 -1.33 22.52 18.86
N VAL A 321 -1.80 21.27 19.01
CA VAL A 321 -2.18 20.74 20.32
C VAL A 321 -0.95 20.59 21.22
N LEU A 322 0.19 20.16 20.67
CA LEU A 322 1.44 20.05 21.43
C LEU A 322 1.89 21.40 21.99
N ASP A 323 1.79 22.47 21.19
CA ASP A 323 2.17 23.83 21.58
C ASP A 323 1.24 24.42 22.66
N ASP A 324 -0.03 23.99 22.70
CA ASP A 324 -1.06 24.45 23.64
C ASP A 324 -1.12 23.65 24.97
N LEU A 325 -0.56 22.43 25.00
CA LEU A 325 -0.63 21.56 26.17
C LEU A 325 0.39 21.93 27.25
N PRO A 326 0.07 21.72 28.56
CA PRO A 326 1.08 21.74 29.60
C PRO A 326 2.16 20.69 29.33
N SER A 327 3.41 20.94 29.74
CA SER A 327 4.53 20.03 29.48
C SER A 327 4.39 18.61 30.05
N SER A 328 3.39 18.35 30.89
CA SER A 328 3.07 17.03 31.44
C SER A 328 2.16 16.19 30.53
N ASP A 329 1.47 16.79 29.57
CA ASP A 329 0.49 16.14 28.72
C ASP A 329 0.99 16.04 27.28
N LEU A 330 0.66 14.93 26.62
CA LEU A 330 1.12 14.66 25.26
C LEU A 330 -0.08 14.42 24.32
N PRO A 331 -0.04 14.99 23.10
CA PRO A 331 -1.04 14.67 22.11
C PRO A 331 -0.88 13.24 21.60
N ASP A 332 -2.01 12.64 21.23
CA ASP A 332 -2.10 11.30 20.67
C ASP A 332 -2.84 11.34 19.33
N VAL A 333 -2.12 10.95 18.27
CA VAL A 333 -2.62 10.83 16.90
C VAL A 333 -3.90 9.99 16.83
N ALA A 334 -3.98 8.88 17.55
CA ALA A 334 -5.15 8.00 17.55
C ALA A 334 -6.39 8.73 18.05
N GLN A 335 -6.25 9.56 19.09
CA GLN A 335 -7.34 10.37 19.63
C GLN A 335 -7.76 11.49 18.66
N LEU A 336 -6.79 12.14 18.02
CA LEU A 336 -7.05 13.18 17.02
C LEU A 336 -7.81 12.63 15.82
N LEU A 337 -7.40 11.46 15.31
CA LEU A 337 -8.06 10.74 14.24
C LEU A 337 -9.46 10.30 14.64
N ALA A 338 -9.62 9.66 15.80
CA ALA A 338 -10.94 9.24 16.30
C ALA A 338 -11.91 10.43 16.43
N SER A 339 -11.42 11.56 16.94
CA SER A 339 -12.21 12.80 17.04
C SER A 339 -12.68 13.30 15.67
N LYS A 340 -11.80 13.28 14.66
CA LYS A 340 -12.15 13.64 13.28
C LYS A 340 -13.14 12.67 12.65
N ARG A 341 -12.92 11.35 12.77
CA ARG A 341 -13.83 10.33 12.21
C ARG A 341 -15.25 10.43 12.78
N ARG A 342 -15.39 10.68 14.09
CA ARG A 342 -16.70 10.85 14.75
C ARG A 342 -17.53 11.99 14.16
N GLN A 343 -16.91 13.00 13.57
CA GLN A 343 -17.62 14.13 12.97
C GLN A 343 -18.30 13.75 11.64
N VAL A 344 -17.75 12.77 10.90
CA VAL A 344 -18.21 12.42 9.55
C VAL A 344 -19.64 11.89 9.53
N LEU A 345 -19.97 11.01 10.47
CA LEU A 345 -21.30 10.38 10.60
C LEU A 345 -22.01 10.82 11.88
N SER A 346 -21.68 12.00 12.40
CA SER A 346 -22.29 12.52 13.62
C SER A 346 -23.81 12.66 13.44
N GLY A 347 -24.58 12.08 14.35
CA GLY A 347 -26.05 12.08 14.28
C GLY A 347 -26.65 11.05 13.30
N VAL A 348 -25.83 10.24 12.62
CA VAL A 348 -26.30 9.18 11.72
C VAL A 348 -26.48 7.88 12.49
N THR A 349 -27.65 7.24 12.37
CA THR A 349 -27.88 5.86 12.81
C THR A 349 -27.95 4.98 11.58
N ILE A 350 -27.05 4.00 11.47
CA ILE A 350 -27.01 3.05 10.36
C ILE A 350 -27.73 1.78 10.78
N VAL A 351 -28.72 1.36 9.98
CA VAL A 351 -29.41 0.08 10.13
C VAL A 351 -29.07 -0.76 8.90
N PHE A 352 -28.45 -1.92 9.12
CA PHE A 352 -28.20 -2.90 8.06
C PHE A 352 -29.41 -3.83 7.94
N THR A 353 -29.96 -3.97 6.74
CA THR A 353 -30.99 -4.96 6.42
C THR A 353 -30.43 -5.90 5.37
N ALA A 354 -30.43 -7.20 5.64
CA ALA A 354 -30.10 -8.19 4.61
C ALA A 354 -31.20 -8.17 3.54
N ALA A 355 -30.79 -8.06 2.26
CA ALA A 355 -31.64 -8.37 1.12
C ALA A 355 -31.35 -9.80 0.67
#